data_AF-A0A2D9HNI9-F1
#
_entry.id   AF-A0A2D9HNI9-F1
#
_cell.length_a   1.000
_cell.length_b   1.000
_cell.length_c   1.000
_cell.angle_alpha   90.00
_cell.angle_beta   90.00
_cell.angle_gamma   90.00
#
_symmetry.space_group_name_H-M   'P 1'
#
loop_
_entity.id
_entity.type
_entity.pdbx_description
1 polymer ?
#
loop_
_entity_poly.entity_id
_entity_poly.type
_entity_poly.pdbx_seq_one_letter_code
_entity_poly.pdbx_strand_id
1 'polypeptide(L)'
;MGLSQYDLTIEQSAPAAAPGTVYRFYVEANDPSDKISAVFGNDESPLVISTPDGIFNSPMNASWNASGVNPAFFPFFPDLQD
;
A
#
# COMPACT_ATOMS: atom_id res chain seq x y z
N MET A 1 18.49 21.69 -4.13
CA MET A 1 17.53 20.58 -4.13
C MET A 1 18.14 19.49 -3.25
N GLY A 2 17.58 19.26 -2.07
CA GLY A 2 18.05 18.16 -1.22
C GLY A 2 17.53 16.85 -1.80
N LEU A 3 18.42 15.88 -1.99
CA LEU A 3 18.01 14.53 -2.39
C LEU A 3 17.17 13.92 -1.25
N SER A 4 16.11 13.21 -1.59
CA SER A 4 15.40 12.34 -0.64
C SER A 4 16.41 11.35 -0.07
N GLN A 5 16.37 11.09 1.24
CA GLN A 5 17.26 10.10 1.85
C GLN A 5 16.91 8.67 1.41
N TYR A 6 15.70 8.42 0.91
CA TYR A 6 15.24 7.10 0.46
C TYR A 6 14.53 7.22 -0.88
N ASP A 7 14.73 6.23 -1.75
CA ASP A 7 14.06 6.19 -3.05
C ASP A 7 12.63 5.65 -2.92
N LEU A 8 11.76 6.14 -3.79
CA LEU A 8 10.36 5.70 -3.89
C LEU A 8 10.11 5.15 -5.29
N THR A 9 9.86 3.85 -5.37
CA THR A 9 9.41 3.20 -6.59
C THR A 9 7.90 2.98 -6.52
N ILE A 10 7.19 3.34 -7.60
CA ILE A 10 5.75 3.12 -7.73
C ILE A 10 5.53 2.14 -8.87
N GLU A 11 4.96 0.98 -8.56
CA GLU A 11 4.51 0.02 -9.54
C GLU A 11 3.01 0.13 -9.74
N GLN A 12 2.58 0.13 -10.99
CA GLN A 12 1.17 0.07 -11.36
C GLN A 12 0.86 -1.31 -11.96
N SER A 13 -0.24 -1.91 -11.54
CA SER A 13 -0.75 -3.17 -12.11
C SER A 13 -2.20 -3.04 -12.56
N ALA A 14 -2.61 -3.92 -13.46
CA ALA A 14 -4.02 -4.12 -13.74
C ALA A 14 -4.68 -4.76 -12.50
N PRO A 15 -5.82 -4.24 -12.03
CA PRO A 15 -6.56 -4.86 -10.93
C PRO A 15 -7.05 -6.26 -11.32
N ALA A 16 -7.06 -7.17 -10.35
CA ALA A 16 -7.49 -8.55 -10.52
C ALA A 16 -9.02 -8.68 -10.66
N ALA A 17 -9.80 -7.80 -10.03
CA ALA A 17 -11.27 -7.88 -10.11
C ALA A 17 -12.01 -6.55 -10.28
N ALA A 18 -11.65 -5.50 -9.52
CA ALA A 18 -12.40 -4.24 -9.54
C ALA A 18 -11.84 -3.26 -10.58
N PRO A 19 -12.69 -2.54 -11.35
CA PRO A 19 -12.23 -1.45 -12.19
C PRO A 19 -11.52 -0.40 -11.33
N GLY A 20 -10.33 0.03 -11.75
CA GLY A 20 -9.53 0.99 -10.98
C GLY A 20 -8.06 0.96 -11.37
N THR A 21 -7.25 1.67 -10.58
CA THR A 21 -5.80 1.66 -10.73
C THR A 21 -5.19 1.15 -9.44
N VAL A 22 -4.39 0.08 -9.53
CA VAL A 22 -3.66 -0.46 -8.38
C VAL A 22 -2.25 0.13 -8.40
N TYR A 23 -1.86 0.74 -7.28
CA TYR A 23 -0.52 1.26 -7.08
C TYR A 23 0.14 0.55 -5.90
N ARG A 24 1.38 0.11 -6.08
CA ARG A 24 2.23 -0.38 -5.00
C ARG A 24 3.42 0.56 -4.83
N PHE A 25 3.54 1.09 -3.63
CA PHE A 25 4.60 2.02 -3.24
C PHE A 25 5.69 1.25 -2.49
N TYR A 26 6.92 1.35 -2.98
CA TYR A 26 8.10 0.78 -2.33
C TYR A 26 8.97 1.92 -1.82
N VAL A 27 9.11 2.00 -0.49
CA VAL A 27 10.11 2.86 0.13
C VAL A 27 11.38 2.04 0.28
N GLU A 28 12.42 2.43 -0.43
CA GLU A 28 13.66 1.67 -0.51
C GLU A 28 14.62 2.12 0.58
N ALA A 29 14.96 1.20 1.48
CA ALA A 29 16.01 1.39 2.47
C ALA A 29 17.39 1.30 1.80
N ASN A 30 18.32 2.17 2.18
CA ASN A 30 19.67 2.16 1.61
C ASN A 30 20.57 1.13 2.29
N ASP A 31 20.30 0.81 3.56
CA ASP A 31 21.05 -0.18 4.33
C ASP A 31 20.11 -1.26 4.91
N PRO A 32 20.50 -2.55 4.91
CA PRO A 32 19.69 -3.64 5.48
C PRO A 32 19.35 -3.48 6.97
N SER A 33 20.15 -2.71 7.71
CA SER A 33 19.90 -2.41 9.11
C SER A 33 18.82 -1.34 9.32
N ASP A 34 18.48 -0.57 8.29
CA ASP A 34 17.44 0.47 8.35
C ASP A 34 16.09 -0.12 8.78
N LYS A 35 15.29 0.68 9.49
CA LYS A 35 13.97 0.30 9.99
C LYS A 35 12.98 1.42 9.72
N ILE A 36 11.84 1.06 9.13
CA ILE A 36 10.69 1.96 9.01
C ILE A 36 9.91 1.87 10.33
N SER A 37 9.83 2.99 11.06
CA SER A 37 9.07 3.03 12.32
C SER A 37 7.58 3.30 12.06
N ALA A 38 7.26 4.21 11.14
CA ALA A 38 5.91 4.59 10.80
C ALA A 38 5.86 5.30 9.44
N VAL A 39 4.72 5.13 8.76
CA VAL A 39 4.24 6.06 7.71
C VAL A 39 3.12 6.86 8.36
N PHE A 40 3.35 8.15 8.59
CA PHE A 40 2.43 8.99 9.35
C PHE A 40 2.40 10.43 8.84
N GLY A 41 1.35 11.14 9.22
CA GLY A 41 1.31 12.60 9.18
C GLY A 41 1.11 13.16 10.57
N ASN A 42 1.29 14.48 10.71
CA ASN A 42 1.08 15.19 11.98
C ASN A 42 0.13 16.38 11.78
N ASP A 43 0.01 17.20 12.83
CA ASP A 43 -0.84 18.39 12.87
C ASP A 43 -0.38 19.52 11.93
N GLU A 44 0.93 19.64 11.69
CA GLU A 44 1.50 20.63 10.77
C GLU A 44 1.53 20.16 9.31
N SER A 45 1.66 18.85 9.08
CA SER A 45 1.79 18.19 7.78
C SER A 45 1.04 16.86 7.79
N PRO A 46 -0.28 16.87 7.52
CA PRO A 46 -1.09 15.67 7.52
C PRO A 46 -0.74 14.74 6.36
N LEU A 47 -0.81 13.44 6.60
CA LEU A 47 -0.78 12.43 5.54
C LEU A 47 -2.17 12.39 4.92
N VAL A 48 -2.24 12.77 3.65
CA VAL A 48 -3.49 12.79 2.89
C VAL A 48 -3.44 11.72 1.81
N ILE A 49 -4.31 10.72 1.95
CA ILE A 49 -4.59 9.73 0.90
C ILE A 49 -5.96 10.09 0.33
N SER A 50 -6.00 10.56 -0.92
CA SER A 50 -7.24 11.00 -1.56
C SER A 50 -7.69 9.98 -2.59
N THR A 51 -8.83 9.34 -2.32
CA THR A 51 -9.48 8.39 -3.21
C THR A 51 -10.98 8.73 -3.28
N PRO A 52 -11.40 9.64 -4.18
CA PRO A 52 -12.78 10.12 -4.25
C PRO A 52 -13.81 9.00 -4.44
N ASP A 53 -13.42 7.94 -5.16
CA ASP A 53 -14.25 6.75 -5.41
C ASP A 53 -14.11 5.67 -4.32
N GLY A 54 -13.34 5.96 -3.26
CA GLY A 54 -13.04 5.05 -2.16
C GLY A 54 -11.73 4.26 -2.32
N ILE A 55 -11.27 3.65 -1.23
CA ILE A 55 -10.15 2.69 -1.21
C ILE A 55 -10.76 1.29 -1.21
N PHE A 56 -10.29 0.44 -2.11
CA PHE A 56 -10.70 -0.96 -2.12
C PHE A 56 -10.14 -1.71 -0.90
N ASN A 57 -10.97 -2.54 -0.27
CA ASN A 57 -10.54 -3.56 0.68
C ASN A 57 -11.42 -4.78 0.46
N SER A 58 -10.82 -5.90 0.03
CA SER A 58 -11.57 -7.11 -0.29
C SER A 58 -12.40 -7.58 0.91
N PRO A 59 -13.67 -8.03 0.72
CA PRO A 59 -14.48 -8.62 1.79
C PRO A 59 -13.83 -9.85 2.46
N MET A 60 -12.83 -10.46 1.80
CA MET A 60 -12.07 -11.59 2.32
C MET A 60 -10.91 -11.18 3.24
N ASN A 61 -10.62 -9.88 3.38
CA ASN A 61 -9.71 -9.37 4.38
C ASN A 61 -10.41 -9.35 5.75
N ALA A 62 -9.86 -10.07 6.73
CA ALA A 62 -10.42 -10.16 8.08
C ALA A 62 -10.15 -8.90 8.95
N SER A 63 -9.58 -7.85 8.37
CA SER A 63 -9.22 -6.61 9.07
C SER A 63 -9.41 -5.39 8.17
N TRP A 64 -9.23 -4.20 8.76
CA TRP A 64 -9.26 -2.93 8.05
C TRP A 64 -7.94 -2.62 7.31
N ASN A 65 -6.88 -3.41 7.52
CA ASN A 65 -5.57 -3.27 6.88
C ASN A 65 -5.00 -4.63 6.46
N ALA A 66 -3.77 -4.65 5.96
CA ALA A 66 -3.08 -5.85 5.50
C ALA A 66 -2.89 -6.95 6.57
N SER A 67 -3.06 -6.67 7.87
CA SER A 67 -2.91 -7.68 8.93
C SER A 67 -3.96 -8.80 8.87
N GLY A 68 -5.11 -8.56 8.22
CA GLY A 68 -6.15 -9.56 8.02
C GLY A 68 -5.98 -10.39 6.73
N VAL A 69 -4.93 -10.12 5.94
CA VAL A 69 -4.67 -10.85 4.69
C VAL A 69 -4.00 -12.18 4.98
N ASN A 70 -4.57 -13.26 4.45
CA ASN A 70 -3.97 -14.60 4.45
C ASN A 70 -3.59 -15.02 3.02
N PRO A 71 -2.28 -15.14 2.70
CA PRO A 71 -1.83 -15.52 1.36
C PRO A 71 -2.36 -16.87 0.85
N ALA A 72 -2.77 -17.78 1.76
CA ALA A 72 -3.36 -19.05 1.37
C ALA A 72 -4.69 -18.91 0.60
N PHE A 73 -5.31 -17.73 0.65
CA PHE A 73 -6.59 -17.44 -0.01
C PHE A 73 -6.46 -16.81 -1.40
N PHE A 74 -5.28 -16.36 -1.80
CA PHE A 74 -5.06 -15.73 -3.12
C PHE A 74 -5.50 -16.58 -4.32
N PRO A 75 -5.33 -17.92 -4.35
CA PRO A 75 -5.81 -18.74 -5.47
C PRO A 75 -7.34 -18.75 -5.63
N PHE A 76 -8.08 -18.46 -4.56
CA PHE A 76 -9.55 -18.49 -4.53
C PHE A 76 -10.16 -17.10 -4.67
N PHE A 77 -9.45 -16.08 -4.15
CA PHE A 77 -9.84 -14.68 -4.18
C PHE A 77 -8.66 -13.83 -4.66
N PRO A 78 -8.41 -13.78 -5.98
CA PRO A 78 -7.26 -13.05 -6.54
C PRO A 78 -7.28 -11.56 -6.20
N ASP A 79 -8.47 -10.98 -6.04
CA ASP A 79 -8.73 -9.60 -5.63
C ASP A 79 -8.24 -9.27 -4.22
N LEU A 80 -7.99 -10.27 -3.36
CA LEU A 80 -7.41 -10.04 -2.04
C LEU A 80 -5.98 -9.46 -2.10
N GLN A 81 -5.34 -9.49 -3.27
CA GLN A 81 -4.01 -8.93 -3.51
C GLN A 81 -4.03 -7.47 -3.99
N ASP A 82 -5.22 -6.95 -4.32
CA ASP A 82 -5.47 -5.58 -4.79
C ASP A 82 -5.66 -4.59 -3.63
#